data_AF-A0A3D0I449-F1
#
_entry.id   AF-A0A3D0I449-F1
#
_cell.length_a   1.000
_cell.length_b   1.000
_cell.length_c   1.000
_cell.angle_alpha   90.00
_cell.angle_beta   90.00
_cell.angle_gamma   90.00
#
_symmetry.space_group_name_H-M   'P 1'
#
loop_
_entity.id
_entity.type
_entity.pdbx_description
1 polymer ?
#
loop_
_entity_poly.entity_id
_entity_poly.type
_entity_poly.pdbx_seq_one_letter_code
_entity_poly.pdbx_strand_id
1 'polypeptide(L)'
;MIRQGSGLAVLSLTLGVAGSMGCPSAYERTYNRETQRLETQQKEETEQERAAHAEAQKYAAVAYFDVGSAELRPASQRELDWFVKQMEPYPKAVIEVNGFADSTGGEATNQALSKERADTVANYLESKGIESSRIVTQAFSTQFPAASNESTQGRRNNRRVEVTVR
;
A
#
# COMPACT_ATOMS: atom_id res chain seq x y z
N MET A 1 1.06 -6.27 29.50
CA MET A 1 1.68 -5.00 29.05
C MET A 1 0.93 -4.52 27.82
N ILE A 2 -0.06 -3.65 28.00
CA ILE A 2 -0.83 -3.05 26.88
C ILE A 2 -0.84 -1.54 27.15
N ARG A 3 -0.19 -0.79 26.26
CA ARG A 3 -0.15 0.67 26.28
C ARG A 3 -1.20 1.17 25.29
N GLN A 4 -2.41 1.42 25.78
CA GLN A 4 -3.44 2.10 25.00
C GLN A 4 -3.05 3.58 24.87
N GLY A 5 -2.85 4.03 23.64
CA GLY A 5 -2.66 5.45 23.32
C GLY A 5 -3.97 6.19 23.52
N SER A 6 -4.04 6.99 24.57
CA SER A 6 -5.10 7.94 24.84
C SER A 6 -5.09 9.03 23.76
N GLY A 7 -5.97 8.92 22.77
CA GLY A 7 -6.31 10.02 21.88
C GLY A 7 -6.94 11.15 22.69
N LEU A 8 -6.32 12.33 22.67
CA LEU A 8 -6.92 13.53 23.24
C LEU A 8 -8.19 13.86 22.46
N ALA A 9 -9.34 13.69 23.10
CA ALA A 9 -10.59 14.26 22.65
C ALA A 9 -10.49 15.79 22.76
N VAL A 10 -10.46 16.48 21.62
CA VAL A 10 -10.60 17.93 21.58
C VAL A 10 -12.04 18.24 21.96
N LEU A 11 -12.24 18.58 23.24
CA LEU A 11 -13.53 18.97 23.78
C LEU A 11 -13.91 20.35 23.20
N SER A 12 -14.67 20.35 22.11
CA SER A 12 -15.15 21.58 21.48
C SER A 12 -16.23 22.22 22.35
N LEU A 13 -15.84 23.12 23.26
CA LEU A 13 -16.76 24.01 23.95
C LEU A 13 -17.28 25.05 22.95
N THR A 14 -18.49 24.82 22.43
CA THR A 14 -19.24 25.80 21.65
C THR A 14 -19.72 26.95 22.54
N LEU A 15 -18.85 27.91 22.83
CA LEU A 15 -19.26 29.24 23.29
C LEU A 15 -19.51 30.09 22.04
N GLY A 16 -20.78 30.20 21.66
CA GLY A 16 -21.21 31.18 20.67
C GLY A 16 -20.84 32.58 21.14
N VAL A 17 -20.10 33.33 20.33
CA VAL A 17 -19.88 34.75 20.55
C VAL A 17 -20.35 35.50 19.31
N ALA A 18 -21.47 36.20 19.52
CA ALA A 18 -22.00 37.21 18.62
C ALA A 18 -20.95 38.32 18.42
N GLY A 19 -20.75 38.72 17.17
CA GLY A 19 -19.76 39.73 16.79
C GLY A 19 -19.99 41.07 17.48
N SER A 20 -18.92 41.57 18.13
CA SER A 20 -18.74 42.99 18.43
C SER A 20 -17.38 43.40 17.87
N MET A 21 -17.27 44.60 17.28
CA MET A 21 -16.06 45.17 16.68
C MET A 21 -15.02 45.58 17.75
N GLY A 22 -14.68 44.66 18.64
CA GLY A 22 -13.69 44.83 19.70
C GLY A 22 -12.37 44.14 19.35
N CYS A 23 -11.24 44.76 19.71
CA CYS A 23 -9.92 44.13 19.60
C CYS A 23 -9.94 42.74 20.26
N PRO A 24 -9.45 41.68 19.59
CA PRO A 24 -9.51 40.33 20.14
C PRO A 24 -8.83 40.29 21.51
N SER A 25 -9.51 39.65 22.45
CA SER A 25 -9.04 39.45 23.82
C SER A 25 -7.70 38.70 23.82
N ALA A 26 -6.93 38.80 24.92
CA ALA A 26 -5.68 38.05 25.04
C ALA A 26 -5.90 36.54 24.85
N TYR A 27 -7.05 36.03 25.29
CA TYR A 27 -7.49 34.65 25.11
C TYR A 27 -7.74 34.29 23.63
N GLU A 28 -8.47 35.11 22.89
CA GLU A 28 -8.71 34.89 21.45
C GLU A 28 -7.40 34.94 20.64
N ARG A 29 -6.46 35.82 21.02
CA ARG A 29 -5.15 35.89 20.34
C ARG A 29 -4.31 34.63 20.55
N THR A 30 -4.30 34.07 21.76
CA THR A 30 -3.56 32.82 22.04
C THR A 30 -4.25 31.64 21.37
N TYR A 31 -5.57 31.54 21.46
CA TYR A 31 -6.36 30.49 20.83
C TYR A 31 -6.19 30.48 19.30
N ASN A 32 -6.31 31.64 18.64
CA ASN A 32 -6.15 31.75 17.19
C ASN A 32 -4.72 31.40 16.75
N ARG A 33 -3.70 31.79 17.53
CA ARG A 33 -2.29 31.46 17.25
C ARG A 33 -2.01 29.97 17.41
N GLU A 34 -2.56 29.33 18.45
CA GLU A 34 -2.44 27.88 18.66
C GLU A 34 -3.15 27.11 17.57
N THR A 35 -4.38 27.51 17.20
CA THR A 35 -5.13 26.90 16.10
C THR A 35 -4.35 26.98 14.78
N GLN A 36 -3.81 28.15 14.44
CA GLN A 36 -3.00 28.31 13.23
C GLN A 36 -1.75 27.43 13.23
N ARG A 37 -1.07 27.28 14.37
CA ARG A 37 0.10 26.39 14.48
C ARG A 37 -0.28 24.93 14.27
N LEU A 38 -1.36 24.48 14.90
CA LEU A 38 -1.86 23.11 14.75
C LEU A 38 -2.27 22.84 13.29
N GLU A 39 -2.96 23.78 12.65
CA GLU A 39 -3.33 23.67 11.24
C GLU A 39 -2.11 23.62 10.32
N THR A 40 -1.10 24.46 10.56
CA THR A 40 0.15 24.42 9.80
C THR A 40 0.90 23.10 10.00
N GLN A 41 1.01 22.62 11.24
CA GLN A 41 1.63 21.33 11.55
C GLN A 41 0.90 20.18 10.83
N GLN A 42 -0.42 20.13 10.91
CA GLN A 42 -1.21 19.12 10.21
C GLN A 42 -1.05 19.19 8.69
N LYS A 43 -0.97 20.40 8.12
CA LYS A 43 -0.73 20.59 6.68
C LYS A 43 0.66 20.09 6.27
N GLU A 44 1.69 20.43 7.04
CA GLU A 44 3.07 19.98 6.80
C GLU A 44 3.17 18.46 6.92
N GLU A 45 2.59 17.85 7.95
CA GLU A 45 2.53 16.40 8.12
C GLU A 45 1.80 15.73 6.94
N THR A 46 0.65 16.26 6.53
CA THR A 46 -0.12 15.74 5.39
C THR A 46 0.67 15.85 4.08
N GLU A 47 1.38 16.96 3.87
CA GLU A 47 2.19 17.18 2.67
C GLU A 47 3.40 16.23 2.64
N GLN A 48 4.05 16.02 3.79
CA GLN A 48 5.12 15.04 3.94
C GLN A 48 4.63 13.61 3.67
N GLU A 49 3.47 13.22 4.21
CA GLU A 49 2.87 11.91 3.96
C GLU A 49 2.54 11.71 2.48
N ARG A 50 1.96 12.72 1.83
CA ARG A 50 1.66 12.68 0.39
C ARG A 50 2.91 12.58 -0.47
N ALA A 51 3.97 13.31 -0.10
CA ALA A 51 5.25 13.24 -0.82
C ALA A 51 5.91 11.87 -0.66
N ALA A 52 5.91 11.31 0.56
CA ALA A 52 6.42 9.96 0.83
C ALA A 52 5.62 8.89 0.06
N HIS A 53 4.30 9.04 0.01
CA HIS A 53 3.41 8.16 -0.75
C HIS A 53 3.70 8.22 -2.25
N ALA A 54 3.82 9.41 -2.82
CA ALA A 54 4.16 9.61 -4.24
C ALA A 54 5.55 9.06 -4.59
N GLU A 55 6.51 9.14 -3.67
CA GLU A 55 7.83 8.53 -3.86
C GLU A 55 7.75 7.00 -3.84
N ALA A 56 6.98 6.44 -2.91
CA ALA A 56 6.80 4.99 -2.78
C ALA A 56 6.16 4.35 -4.03
N GLN A 57 5.26 5.07 -4.72
CA GLN A 57 4.61 4.62 -5.96
C GLN A 57 5.58 4.35 -7.12
N LYS A 58 6.84 4.82 -7.05
CA LYS A 58 7.86 4.54 -8.06
C LYS A 58 8.40 3.11 -8.00
N TYR A 59 8.22 2.42 -6.87
CA TYR A 59 8.76 1.09 -6.68
C TYR A 59 7.73 0.03 -7.06
N ALA A 60 8.18 -0.97 -7.83
CA ALA A 60 7.40 -2.12 -8.21
C ALA A 60 8.31 -3.35 -8.33
N ALA A 61 7.76 -4.53 -8.14
CA ALA A 61 8.46 -5.80 -8.37
C ALA A 61 7.57 -6.80 -9.09
N VAL A 62 8.20 -7.75 -9.78
CA VAL A 62 7.50 -8.82 -10.50
C VAL A 62 8.08 -10.16 -10.09
N ALA A 63 7.20 -11.06 -9.63
CA ALA A 63 7.53 -12.45 -9.37
C ALA A 63 7.00 -13.34 -10.50
N TYR A 64 7.81 -14.29 -10.98
CA TYR A 64 7.46 -15.19 -12.07
C TYR A 64 7.33 -16.63 -11.58
N PHE A 65 6.41 -17.38 -12.19
CA PHE A 65 6.06 -18.72 -11.76
C PHE A 65 6.15 -19.74 -12.89
N ASP A 66 6.47 -20.97 -12.49
CA ASP A 66 6.45 -22.11 -13.40
C ASP A 66 4.99 -22.56 -13.68
N VAL A 67 4.82 -23.37 -14.71
CA VAL A 67 3.50 -23.83 -15.15
C VAL A 67 2.85 -24.65 -14.04
N GLY A 68 1.58 -24.34 -13.72
CA GLY A 68 0.81 -25.07 -12.69
C GLY A 68 1.34 -24.95 -11.27
N SER A 69 2.32 -24.07 -11.01
CA SER A 69 2.92 -23.89 -9.70
C SER A 69 2.65 -22.49 -9.13
N ALA A 70 2.50 -22.43 -7.82
CA ALA A 70 2.52 -21.22 -6.99
C ALA A 70 3.78 -21.13 -6.11
N GLU A 71 4.80 -21.94 -6.40
CA GLU A 71 6.07 -21.92 -5.67
C GLU A 71 6.93 -20.72 -6.09
N LEU A 72 7.44 -20.00 -5.09
CA LEU A 72 8.23 -18.80 -5.30
C LEU A 72 9.71 -19.16 -5.55
N ARG A 73 10.19 -18.90 -6.77
CA ARG A 73 11.56 -19.22 -7.17
C ARG A 73 12.59 -18.29 -6.51
N PRO A 74 13.84 -18.75 -6.30
CA PRO A 74 14.90 -17.91 -5.72
C PRO A 74 15.18 -16.61 -6.48
N ALA A 75 14.95 -16.58 -7.80
CA ALA A 75 15.09 -15.35 -8.58
C ALA A 75 14.03 -14.31 -8.19
N SER A 76 12.77 -14.72 -8.08
CA SER A 76 11.69 -13.82 -7.64
C SER A 76 11.80 -13.43 -6.18
N GLN A 77 12.30 -14.32 -5.32
CA GLN A 77 12.63 -13.97 -3.93
C GLN A 77 13.62 -12.80 -3.84
N ARG A 78 14.65 -12.76 -4.71
CA ARG A 78 15.61 -11.64 -4.74
C ARG A 78 14.99 -10.32 -5.17
N GLU A 79 14.10 -10.34 -6.16
CA GLU A 79 13.35 -9.15 -6.59
C GLU A 79 12.44 -8.63 -5.47
N LEU A 80 11.73 -9.53 -4.78
CA LEU A 80 10.89 -9.18 -3.64
C LEU A 80 11.70 -8.68 -2.45
N ASP A 81 12.88 -9.26 -2.18
CA ASP A 81 13.78 -8.77 -1.14
C ASP A 81 14.28 -7.35 -1.42
N TRP A 82 14.56 -7.03 -2.69
CA TRP A 82 14.88 -5.66 -3.09
C TRP A 82 13.70 -4.72 -2.84
N PHE A 83 12.49 -5.13 -3.21
CA PHE A 83 11.28 -4.34 -2.98
C PHE A 83 11.03 -4.07 -1.50
N VAL A 84 11.14 -5.09 -0.64
CA VAL A 84 10.99 -4.94 0.83
C VAL A 84 11.93 -3.87 1.36
N LYS A 85 13.20 -3.88 0.92
CA LYS A 85 14.19 -2.85 1.32
C LYS A 85 13.78 -1.44 0.89
N GLN A 86 13.21 -1.30 -0.31
CA GLN A 86 12.71 0.00 -0.77
C GLN A 86 11.51 0.48 0.05
N MET A 87 10.76 -0.42 0.68
CA MET A 87 9.57 -0.10 1.49
C MET A 87 9.87 0.24 2.95
N GLU A 88 11.10 0.00 3.44
CA GLU A 88 11.51 0.33 4.81
C GLU A 88 11.25 1.82 5.19
N PRO A 89 11.52 2.81 4.33
CA PRO A 89 11.24 4.22 4.64
C PRO A 89 9.76 4.61 4.59
N TYR A 90 8.89 3.72 4.09
CA TYR A 90 7.49 4.02 3.80
C TYR A 90 6.55 3.11 4.62
N PRO A 91 6.53 3.21 5.96
CA PRO A 91 5.74 2.32 6.81
C PRO A 91 4.22 2.47 6.64
N LYS A 92 3.76 3.58 6.05
CA LYS A 92 2.33 3.85 5.78
C LYS A 92 1.88 3.46 4.36
N ALA A 93 2.82 3.07 3.48
CA ALA A 93 2.48 2.69 2.11
C ALA A 93 1.71 1.37 2.07
N VAL A 94 0.64 1.33 1.27
CA VAL A 94 -0.17 0.13 1.02
C VAL A 94 0.36 -0.55 -0.23
N ILE A 95 0.55 -1.86 -0.14
CA ILE A 95 1.12 -2.70 -1.18
C ILE A 95 0.00 -3.52 -1.80
N GLU A 96 -0.14 -3.41 -3.11
CA GLU A 96 -1.02 -4.25 -3.91
C GLU A 96 -0.23 -5.39 -4.53
N VAL A 97 -0.79 -6.60 -4.43
CA VAL A 97 -0.21 -7.84 -4.93
C VAL A 97 -1.20 -8.47 -5.90
N ASN A 98 -0.91 -8.34 -7.19
CA ASN A 98 -1.83 -8.68 -8.27
C ASN A 98 -1.35 -9.94 -8.99
N GLY A 99 -2.10 -11.03 -8.86
CA GLY A 99 -1.78 -12.33 -9.46
C GLY A 99 -2.39 -12.53 -10.83
N PHE A 100 -1.60 -13.09 -11.74
CA PHE A 100 -1.98 -13.39 -13.11
C PHE A 100 -1.63 -14.84 -13.51
N ALA A 101 -2.37 -15.35 -14.48
CA ALA A 101 -2.16 -16.64 -15.11
C ALA A 101 -1.99 -16.47 -16.63
N ASP A 102 -1.39 -17.48 -17.28
CA ASP A 102 -1.42 -17.55 -18.74
C ASP A 102 -2.75 -18.15 -19.22
N SER A 103 -3.01 -18.10 -20.52
CA SER A 103 -4.28 -18.61 -21.07
C SER A 103 -4.35 -20.14 -21.18
N THR A 104 -3.44 -20.88 -20.55
CA THR A 104 -3.49 -22.35 -20.57
C THR A 104 -4.37 -22.85 -19.44
N GLY A 105 -5.25 -23.81 -19.74
CA GLY A 105 -6.19 -24.35 -18.76
C GLY A 105 -7.53 -23.60 -18.68
N GLY A 106 -8.38 -24.05 -17.75
CA GLY A 106 -9.71 -23.49 -17.55
C GLY A 106 -9.69 -22.22 -16.70
N GLU A 107 -10.69 -21.36 -16.89
CA GLU A 107 -10.83 -20.10 -16.14
C GLU A 107 -10.80 -20.30 -14.63
N ALA A 108 -11.53 -21.28 -14.10
CA ALA A 108 -11.56 -21.58 -12.66
C ALA A 108 -10.18 -21.99 -12.13
N THR A 109 -9.42 -22.78 -12.89
CA THR A 109 -8.06 -23.20 -12.53
C THR A 109 -7.10 -22.00 -12.53
N ASN A 110 -7.22 -21.13 -13.53
CA ASN A 110 -6.39 -19.93 -13.63
C ASN A 110 -6.73 -18.88 -12.56
N GLN A 111 -8.00 -18.77 -12.19
CA GLN A 111 -8.43 -17.94 -11.06
C GLN A 111 -7.85 -18.47 -9.75
N ALA A 112 -7.92 -19.78 -9.50
CA ALA A 112 -7.34 -20.38 -8.31
C ALA A 112 -5.82 -20.20 -8.26
N LEU A 113 -5.11 -20.48 -9.36
CA LEU A 113 -3.65 -20.34 -9.43
C LEU A 113 -3.19 -18.89 -9.29
N SER A 114 -3.87 -17.94 -9.92
CA SER A 114 -3.54 -16.51 -9.78
C SER A 114 -3.71 -16.03 -8.34
N LYS A 115 -4.78 -16.48 -7.66
CA LYS A 115 -4.98 -16.21 -6.24
C LYS A 115 -3.90 -16.84 -5.37
N GLU A 116 -3.62 -18.13 -5.56
CA GLU A 116 -2.61 -18.85 -4.77
C GLU A 116 -1.23 -18.21 -4.89
N ARG A 117 -0.85 -17.76 -6.10
CA ARG A 117 0.39 -17.02 -6.33
C ARG A 117 0.43 -15.68 -5.62
N ALA A 118 -0.66 -14.91 -5.68
CA ALA A 118 -0.76 -13.63 -4.97
C ALA A 118 -0.64 -13.84 -3.45
N ASP A 119 -1.30 -14.86 -2.92
CA ASP A 119 -1.22 -15.23 -1.51
C ASP A 119 0.20 -15.69 -1.12
N THR A 120 0.89 -16.48 -1.96
CA THR A 120 2.29 -16.86 -1.74
C THR A 120 3.21 -15.64 -1.65
N VAL A 121 3.04 -14.66 -2.55
CA VAL A 121 3.83 -13.42 -2.52
C VAL A 121 3.50 -12.59 -1.30
N ALA A 122 2.22 -12.44 -0.94
CA ALA A 122 1.81 -11.74 0.28
C ALA A 122 2.45 -12.37 1.52
N ASN A 123 2.31 -13.69 1.70
CA ASN A 123 2.93 -14.41 2.81
C ASN A 123 4.46 -14.25 2.83
N TYR A 124 5.10 -14.21 1.67
CA TYR A 124 6.54 -13.94 1.58
C TYR A 124 6.88 -12.53 2.07
N LEU A 125 6.16 -11.50 1.62
CA LEU A 125 6.36 -10.12 2.07
C LEU A 125 6.11 -9.97 3.59
N GLU A 126 5.09 -10.63 4.12
CA GLU A 126 4.81 -10.68 5.56
C GLU A 126 5.96 -11.31 6.33
N SER A 127 6.50 -12.43 5.84
CA SER A 127 7.65 -13.09 6.46
C SER A 127 8.91 -12.22 6.48
N LYS A 128 8.98 -11.20 5.62
CA LYS A 128 10.06 -10.21 5.54
C LYS A 128 9.81 -8.95 6.35
N GLY A 129 8.71 -8.88 7.09
CA GLY A 129 8.41 -7.82 8.05
C GLY A 129 7.43 -6.76 7.56
N ILE A 130 6.80 -6.93 6.40
CA ILE A 130 5.70 -6.06 5.97
C ILE A 130 4.44 -6.46 6.75
N GLU A 131 3.78 -5.51 7.39
CA GLU A 131 2.53 -5.80 8.11
C GLU A 131 1.43 -6.26 7.15
N SER A 132 0.71 -7.33 7.52
CA SER A 132 -0.38 -7.88 6.69
C SER A 132 -1.50 -6.88 6.40
N SER A 133 -1.75 -5.94 7.32
CA SER A 133 -2.71 -4.83 7.17
C SER A 133 -2.37 -3.90 5.99
N ARG A 134 -1.11 -3.91 5.53
CA ARG A 134 -0.63 -3.10 4.42
C ARG A 134 -0.68 -3.83 3.08
N ILE A 135 -0.99 -5.12 3.06
CA ILE A 135 -0.94 -5.94 1.85
C ILE A 135 -2.36 -6.23 1.38
N VAL A 136 -2.63 -5.92 0.12
CA VAL A 136 -3.91 -6.18 -0.54
C VAL A 136 -3.66 -7.12 -1.71
N THR A 137 -4.25 -8.32 -1.67
CA THR A 137 -4.11 -9.29 -2.77
C THR A 137 -5.31 -9.23 -3.71
N GLN A 138 -5.03 -9.34 -5.01
CA GLN A 138 -6.06 -9.50 -6.05
C GLN A 138 -5.64 -10.57 -7.05
N ALA A 139 -6.62 -11.22 -7.67
CA ALA A 139 -6.42 -12.30 -8.64
C ALA A 139 -7.19 -11.99 -9.90
N PHE A 140 -6.46 -11.77 -10.99
CA PHE A 140 -7.01 -11.37 -12.29
C PHE A 140 -7.10 -12.52 -13.29
N SER A 141 -6.70 -13.73 -12.89
CA SER A 141 -6.64 -14.88 -13.79
C SER A 141 -5.90 -14.52 -15.08
N THR A 142 -6.50 -14.72 -16.25
CA THR A 142 -5.90 -14.47 -17.57
C THR A 142 -6.13 -13.06 -18.10
N GLN A 143 -6.72 -12.17 -17.30
CA GLN A 143 -6.94 -10.77 -17.69
C GLN A 143 -5.61 -10.02 -17.74
N PHE A 144 -5.55 -8.97 -18.56
CA PHE A 144 -4.38 -8.08 -18.68
C PHE A 144 -3.05 -8.82 -18.99
N PRO A 145 -2.97 -9.54 -20.14
CA PRO A 145 -1.74 -10.23 -20.53
C PRO A 145 -0.61 -9.22 -20.77
N ALA A 146 0.55 -9.45 -20.12
CA ALA A 146 1.76 -8.66 -20.37
C ALA A 146 2.45 -9.02 -21.69
N ALA A 147 2.19 -10.22 -22.23
CA ALA A 147 2.72 -10.70 -23.50
C ALA A 147 1.74 -11.63 -24.21
N SER A 148 2.01 -11.93 -25.48
CA SER A 148 1.19 -12.86 -26.28
C SER A 148 1.19 -14.27 -25.69
N ASN A 149 0.00 -14.86 -25.49
CA ASN A 149 -0.15 -16.24 -25.04
C ASN A 149 0.17 -17.30 -26.12
N GLU A 150 0.38 -16.89 -27.37
CA GLU A 150 0.68 -17.81 -28.47
C GLU A 150 2.08 -18.43 -28.33
N SER A 151 3.02 -17.67 -27.75
CA SER A 151 4.40 -18.13 -27.57
C SER A 151 4.66 -18.68 -26.17
N THR A 152 5.53 -19.70 -26.06
CA THR A 152 5.98 -20.23 -24.77
C THR A 152 6.62 -19.15 -23.89
N GLN A 153 7.35 -18.22 -24.50
CA GLN A 153 7.98 -17.10 -23.79
C GLN A 153 6.93 -16.10 -23.27
N GLY A 154 5.94 -15.74 -24.07
CA GLY A 154 4.90 -14.81 -23.63
C GLY A 154 4.03 -15.41 -22.53
N ARG A 155 3.71 -16.71 -22.59
CA ARG A 155 3.06 -17.42 -21.47
C ARG A 155 3.89 -17.39 -20.19
N ARG A 156 5.23 -17.56 -20.28
CA ARG A 156 6.13 -17.39 -19.13
C ARG A 156 6.01 -16.02 -18.50
N ASN A 157 5.94 -14.98 -19.33
CA ASN A 157 5.79 -13.61 -18.84
C ASN A 157 4.41 -13.36 -18.23
N ASN A 158 3.36 -14.05 -18.70
CA ASN A 158 2.00 -13.89 -18.15
C ASN A 158 1.78 -14.60 -16.80
N ARG A 159 2.53 -15.68 -16.51
CA ARG A 159 2.53 -16.33 -15.20
C ARG A 159 3.35 -15.52 -14.19
N ARG A 160 2.76 -14.43 -13.73
CA ARG A 160 3.42 -13.46 -12.87
C ARG A 160 2.53 -12.98 -11.73
N VAL A 161 3.16 -12.41 -10.72
CA VAL A 161 2.54 -11.56 -9.72
C VAL A 161 3.24 -10.21 -9.78
N GLU A 162 2.45 -9.15 -9.90
CA GLU A 162 2.94 -7.78 -9.84
C GLU A 162 2.74 -7.24 -8.42
N VAL A 163 3.76 -6.57 -7.90
CA VAL A 163 3.74 -5.93 -6.58
C VAL A 163 3.95 -4.44 -6.79
N THR A 164 2.98 -3.64 -6.38
CA THR A 164 2.97 -2.18 -6.58
C THR A 164 2.54 -1.47 -5.30
N VAL A 165 2.79 -0.17 -5.22
CA VAL A 165 2.29 0.67 -4.14
C VAL A 165 1.05 1.43 -4.61
N ARG A 166 0.00 1.40 -3.80
CA ARG A 166 -1.26 2.13 -4.00
C ARG A 166 -1.20 3.47 -3.30
#